data_AF-A0A920R1F9-F1
#
_entry.id   AF-A0A920R1F9-F1
#
_cell.length_a   1.000
_cell.length_b   1.000
_cell.length_c   1.000
_cell.angle_alpha   90.00
_cell.angle_beta   90.00
_cell.angle_gamma   90.00
#
_symmetry.space_group_name_H-M   'P 1'
#
loop_
_entity.id
_entity.type
_entity.pdbx_description
1 polymer ?
#
loop_
_entity_poly.entity_id
_entity_poly.type
_entity_poly.pdbx_seq_one_letter_code
_entity_poly.pdbx_strand_id
1 'polypeptide(L)' 'MFGESQSRILLSLDNKNIDQLESIALSHNVPMTIIGFVKGDSLEFGDSLSIPLTVASEAWQNGFNLATSE' A
#
# COMPACT_ATOMS: atom_id res chain seq x y z
N MET A 1 -2.18 10.67 -4.99
CA MET A 1 -1.61 9.51 -4.27
C MET A 1 -0.50 9.89 -3.28
N PHE A 2 0.26 10.97 -3.50
CA PHE A 2 1.46 11.28 -2.72
C PHE A 2 1.26 12.30 -1.58
N GLY A 3 0.01 12.65 -1.27
CA GLY A 3 -0.28 13.50 -0.12
C GLY A 3 -0.05 12.75 1.18
N GLU A 4 0.81 13.30 2.03
CA GLU A 4 1.07 12.77 3.36
C GLU A 4 0.04 13.31 4.35
N SER A 5 -0.61 12.41 5.07
CA SER A 5 -1.46 12.74 6.22
C SER A 5 -1.17 11.74 7.33
N GLN A 6 -1.19 12.23 8.57
CA GLN A 6 -0.98 11.41 9.76
C GLN A 6 -2.17 10.49 10.03
N SER A 7 -1.98 9.54 10.94
CA SER A 7 -3.03 8.65 11.45
C SER A 7 -3.71 7.77 10.40
N ARG A 8 -2.95 7.32 9.40
CA ARG A 8 -3.38 6.30 8.42
C ARG A 8 -2.64 5.00 8.66
N ILE A 9 -3.35 3.88 8.63
CA ILE A 9 -2.81 2.53 8.81
C ILE A 9 -3.18 1.71 7.58
N LEU A 10 -2.20 0.96 7.05
CA LEU A 10 -2.43 -0.04 6.01
C LEU A 10 -2.40 -1.43 6.64
N LEU A 11 -3.41 -2.25 6.34
CA LEU A 11 -3.53 -3.60 6.86
C LEU A 11 -3.64 -4.59 5.70
N SER A 12 -2.98 -5.74 5.82
CA SER A 12 -3.18 -6.91 4.97
C SER A 12 -3.70 -8.03 5.85
N LEU A 13 -4.79 -8.67 5.42
CA LEU A 13 -5.45 -9.74 6.16
C LEU A 13 -6.14 -10.71 5.19
N ASP A 14 -6.41 -11.92 5.68
CA ASP A 14 -7.22 -12.91 4.97
C ASP A 14 -8.65 -12.36 4.77
N ASN A 15 -9.23 -12.59 3.58
CA ASN A 15 -10.57 -12.13 3.22
C ASN A 15 -11.64 -12.55 4.24
N LYS A 16 -11.48 -13.70 4.90
CA LYS A 16 -12.44 -14.17 5.91
C LYS A 16 -12.54 -13.28 7.15
N ASN A 17 -11.55 -12.41 7.36
CA ASN A 17 -11.46 -11.53 8.53
C ASN A 17 -11.91 -10.08 8.22
N ILE A 18 -12.35 -9.79 6.99
CA ILE A 18 -12.74 -8.42 6.59
C ILE A 18 -13.93 -7.92 7.42
N ASP A 19 -14.99 -8.72 7.55
CA ASP A 19 -16.20 -8.33 8.30
C ASP A 19 -15.91 -8.03 9.77
N GLN A 20 -14.96 -8.78 10.36
CA GLN A 20 -14.50 -8.55 11.72
C GLN A 20 -13.74 -7.22 11.83
N LEU A 21 -12.86 -6.91 10.88
CA LEU A 21 -12.14 -5.63 10.85
C LEU A 21 -13.11 -4.45 10.66
N GLU A 22 -14.10 -4.58 9.78
CA GLU A 22 -15.13 -3.56 9.57
C GLU A 22 -15.94 -3.29 10.83
N SER A 23 -16.31 -4.35 11.56
CA SER A 23 -16.99 -4.23 12.86
C SER A 23 -16.15 -3.47 13.89
N ILE A 24 -14.84 -3.74 13.95
CA ILE A 24 -13.90 -3.04 14.87
C ILE A 24 -13.74 -1.57 14.46
N ALA A 25 -13.55 -1.28 13.18
CA ALA A 25 -13.41 0.09 12.69
C ALA A 25 -14.67 0.91 12.99
N LEU A 26 -15.84 0.34 12.72
CA LEU A 26 -17.14 0.97 13.00
C LEU A 26 -17.34 1.22 14.50
N SER A 27 -16.99 0.27 15.39
CA SER A 27 -17.14 0.45 16.83
C SER A 27 -16.28 1.60 17.41
N HIS A 28 -15.22 1.97 16.69
CA HIS A 28 -14.33 3.07 17.06
C HIS A 28 -14.51 4.33 16.20
N ASN A 29 -15.53 4.38 15.33
CA ASN A 29 -15.73 5.47 14.36
C ASN A 29 -14.49 5.77 13.51
N VAL A 30 -13.72 4.74 13.16
CA VAL A 30 -12.53 4.86 12.32
C VAL A 30 -12.95 4.61 10.86
N PRO A 31 -12.73 5.57 9.94
CA PRO A 31 -13.01 5.33 8.53
C PRO A 31 -12.05 4.27 7.99
N MET A 32 -12.59 3.31 7.25
CA MET A 32 -11.80 2.32 6.53
C MET A 32 -12.29 2.14 5.11
N THR A 33 -11.42 1.63 4.25
CA THR A 33 -11.75 1.28 2.88
C THR A 33 -10.84 0.14 2.42
N ILE A 34 -11.36 -0.70 1.53
CA ILE A 34 -10.58 -1.75 0.87
C ILE A 34 -9.96 -1.13 -0.38
N ILE A 35 -8.63 -1.09 -0.44
CA ILE A 35 -7.90 -0.47 -1.56
C ILE A 35 -7.42 -1.47 -2.62
N GLY A 36 -7.53 -2.77 -2.38
CA GLY A 36 -7.12 -3.80 -3.33
C GLY A 36 -6.76 -5.13 -2.67
N PHE A 37 -5.99 -5.95 -3.39
CA PHE A 37 -5.56 -7.28 -2.99
C PHE A 37 -4.04 -7.44 -3.16
N VAL A 38 -3.42 -8.24 -2.29
CA VAL A 38 -2.02 -8.64 -2.44
C VAL A 38 -1.94 -9.82 -3.42
N LYS A 39 -1.26 -9.63 -4.55
CA LYS A 39 -1.07 -10.64 -5.60
C LYS A 39 0.14 -10.30 -6.47
N GLY A 40 0.59 -11.27 -7.25
CA GLY A 40 1.55 -11.06 -8.34
C GLY A 40 2.90 -10.50 -7.90
N ASP A 41 3.59 -9.88 -8.85
CA ASP A 41 4.96 -9.36 -8.75
C ASP A 41 5.06 -7.89 -9.20
N SER A 42 3.93 -7.17 -9.24
CA SER A 42 3.86 -5.75 -9.57
C SER A 42 2.88 -4.98 -8.67
N LEU A 43 3.12 -3.69 -8.52
CA LEU A 43 2.19 -2.73 -7.93
C LEU A 43 1.31 -2.15 -9.04
N GLU A 44 0.02 -2.46 -8.98
CA GLU A 44 -0.99 -2.02 -9.96
C GLU A 44 -1.89 -0.94 -9.33
N PHE A 45 -2.03 0.21 -9.99
CA PHE A 45 -2.95 1.29 -9.62
C PHE A 45 -3.97 1.51 -10.73
N GLY A 46 -5.07 0.77 -10.68
CA GLY A 46 -6.06 0.72 -11.76
C GLY A 46 -5.41 0.28 -13.08
N ASP A 47 -5.96 0.74 -14.21
CA ASP A 47 -5.47 0.39 -15.54
C ASP A 47 -4.32 1.30 -16.03
N SER A 48 -4.01 2.34 -15.26
CA SER A 48 -3.16 3.45 -15.72
C SER A 48 -1.69 3.30 -15.33
N LEU A 49 -1.37 2.46 -14.34
CA LEU A 49 -0.01 2.35 -13.80
C LEU A 49 0.25 0.94 -13.24
N SER A 50 1.32 0.31 -13.74
CA SER A 50 1.86 -0.93 -13.19
C SER A 50 3.39 -0.79 -13.07
N ILE A 51 3.94 -1.14 -11.91
CA ILE A 51 5.38 -1.09 -11.64
C ILE A 51 5.82 -2.46 -11.10
N PRO A 52 6.78 -3.15 -11.76
CA PRO A 52 7.34 -4.39 -11.22
C PRO A 52 7.95 -4.17 -9.83
N LEU A 53 7.76 -5.12 -8.91
CA LEU A 53 8.29 -5.03 -7.54
C LEU A 53 9.81 -4.98 -7.52
N THR A 54 10.47 -5.60 -8.50
CA THR A 54 11.93 -5.54 -8.66
C THR A 54 12.40 -4.10 -8.89
N VAL A 55 11.75 -3.36 -9.80
CA VAL A 55 12.05 -1.96 -10.09
C VAL A 55 11.80 -1.08 -8.87
N ALA A 56 10.67 -1.25 -8.19
CA ALA A 56 10.35 -0.50 -6.98
C ALA A 56 11.36 -0.77 -5.86
N SER A 57 11.75 -2.03 -5.66
CA SER A 57 12.72 -2.43 -4.65
C SER A 57 14.12 -1.87 -4.94
N GLU A 58 14.57 -1.96 -6.19
CA GLU A 58 15.86 -1.43 -6.62
C GLU A 58 15.94 0.09 -6.43
N ALA A 59 14.90 0.82 -6.86
CA ALA A 59 14.81 2.27 -6.71
C ALA A 59 14.80 2.69 -5.23
N TRP A 60 14.10 1.95 -4.37
CA TRP A 60 14.08 2.25 -2.93
C TRP A 60 15.43 1.97 -2.26
N GLN A 61 16.07 0.84 -2.57
CA GLN A 61 17.34 0.43 -1.96
C GLN A 61 18.51 1.32 -2.39
N ASN A 62 18.51 1.77 -3.65
CA ASN A 62 19.65 2.50 -4.23
C ASN A 62 19.38 3.99 -4.43
N GLY A 63 18.19 4.48 -4.11
CA GLY A 63 17.77 5.86 -4.40
C GLY A 63 18.68 6.92 -3.81
N PHE A 64 19.19 6.71 -2.59
CA PHE A 64 20.16 7.63 -2.00
C PHE A 64 21.48 7.65 -2.77
N ASN A 65 22.08 6.48 -3.03
CA ASN A 65 23.34 6.36 -3.76
C ASN A 65 23.24 7.00 -5.15
N LEU A 66 22.17 6.71 -5.88
CA LEU A 66 21.92 7.30 -7.20
C LEU A 66 21.82 8.82 -7.14
N ALA A 67 21.16 9.37 -6.13
CA ALA A 67 21.00 10.81 -5.97
C ALA A 67 22.30 11.54 -5.57
N THR A 68 23.28 10.83 -5.03
CA THR A 68 24.54 11.40 -4.52
C THR A 68 25.80 10.94 -5.25
N SER A 69 25.66 10.13 -6.30
CA SER A 69 26.79 9.73 -7.15
C SER A 69 27.14 10.88 -8.09
N GLU A 70 28.41 11.29 -8.11
CA GLU A 70 28.92 12.32 -9.03
C GLU A 70 28.87 11.88 -10.51
#